data_AF-A0AAD7CW19-F1
#
_entry.id   AF-A0AAD7CW19-F1
#
_cell.length_a   1.000
_cell.length_b   1.000
_cell.length_c   1.000
_cell.angle_alpha   90.00
_cell.angle_beta   90.00
_cell.angle_gamma   90.00
#
_symmetry.space_group_name_H-M   'P 1'
#
loop_
_entity.id
_entity.type
_entity.pdbx_description
1 polymer ?
#
loop_
_entity_poly.entity_id
_entity_poly.type
_entity_poly.pdbx_seq_one_letter_code
_entity_poly.pdbx_strand_id
1 'polypeptide(L)'
;MIGPRQEPSAVSFQRRGKLCNLDSPPDEVLRRIFDCLLEETTHPEFVVASITPHWRKVALGIPSLWTTVRVNHDRQISALGDILPRSKTLPLNVYIRLEAFKYRFFTEYIEAIDALLPHITRWRSLSITATNPVLYNIRNRIQRLAMPALESFELIQSDTGRIQHLGPFVFEPSVFRSLRVERTMIYAADATMLAGLTHIELVQSSLAMLDEHKLLSLEYPTPEQRAPSMTALQRLVLDASNPVPYGIPYSPAFSAAHLTSVCFTRLAAPSMDLVQALSHVYGTALAAPVLTELTITEIHGHALVMLLAVVRATRFPTLRALTLADIDTAGIDDQVVHAFAGGVAQLALARLDATPILTRLADPAVWPSLERIELDGAEVPRPQ
;
A
#
# COMPACT_ATOMS: atom_id res chain seq x y z
N MET A 1 27.30 28.79 -62.82
CA MET A 1 25.90 29.23 -63.04
C MET A 1 25.09 28.79 -61.84
N ILE A 2 24.87 29.70 -60.89
CA ILE A 2 24.14 29.47 -59.63
C ILE A 2 22.90 30.37 -59.72
N GLY A 3 21.71 29.77 -59.73
CA GLY A 3 20.44 30.48 -59.85
C GLY A 3 20.04 31.20 -58.55
N PRO A 4 19.17 32.21 -58.62
CA PRO A 4 18.82 33.04 -57.47
C PRO A 4 17.89 32.30 -56.50
N ARG A 5 18.17 32.43 -55.20
CA ARG A 5 17.30 32.00 -54.09
C ARG A 5 16.04 32.87 -54.06
N GLN A 6 14.86 32.24 -54.16
CA GLN A 6 13.58 32.86 -53.84
C GLN A 6 13.38 32.89 -52.31
N GLU A 7 13.10 34.08 -51.77
CA GLU A 7 12.67 34.27 -50.38
C GLU A 7 11.20 33.85 -50.22
N PRO A 8 10.83 33.16 -49.12
CA PRO A 8 9.44 32.82 -48.86
C PRO A 8 8.67 34.05 -48.34
N SER A 9 7.57 34.36 -49.03
CA SER A 9 6.64 35.43 -48.70
C SER A 9 6.02 35.22 -47.31
N ALA A 10 6.09 36.25 -46.47
CA ALA A 10 5.48 36.28 -45.15
C ALA A 10 3.94 36.25 -45.27
N VAL A 11 3.34 35.11 -44.90
CA VAL A 11 1.89 34.98 -44.76
C VAL A 11 1.47 35.63 -43.45
N SER A 12 0.94 36.85 -43.52
CA SER A 12 0.33 37.54 -42.38
C SER A 12 -1.01 36.89 -42.02
N PHE A 13 -1.00 36.02 -41.01
CA PHE A 13 -2.21 35.45 -40.43
C PHE A 13 -2.93 36.49 -39.54
N GLN A 14 -3.79 37.31 -40.14
CA GLN A 14 -4.74 38.14 -39.40
C GLN A 14 -5.90 37.28 -38.86
N ARG A 15 -5.69 36.65 -37.69
CA ARG A 15 -6.79 36.08 -36.89
C ARG A 15 -7.35 37.14 -35.94
N ARG A 16 -8.32 37.94 -36.41
CA ARG A 16 -9.24 38.70 -35.54
C ARG A 16 -10.43 37.81 -35.17
N GLY A 17 -10.16 36.76 -34.41
CA GLY A 17 -11.16 36.15 -33.54
C GLY A 17 -10.99 36.79 -32.17
N LYS A 18 -12.05 37.35 -31.60
CA LYS A 18 -12.10 37.87 -30.23
C LYS A 18 -11.90 36.67 -29.30
N LEU A 19 -10.66 36.22 -29.10
CA LEU A 19 -10.33 35.23 -28.10
C LEU A 19 -10.86 35.81 -26.79
N CYS A 20 -11.85 35.13 -26.21
CA CYS A 20 -12.29 35.39 -24.84
C CYS A 20 -11.03 35.54 -24.00
N ASN A 21 -10.98 36.57 -23.15
CA ASN A 21 -9.83 36.93 -22.34
C ASN A 21 -9.48 35.77 -21.38
N LEU A 22 -8.79 34.75 -21.91
CA LEU A 22 -8.34 33.55 -21.21
C LEU A 22 -7.24 33.90 -20.20
N ASP A 23 -6.77 35.15 -20.21
CA ASP A 23 -5.71 35.63 -19.33
C ASP A 23 -6.16 35.74 -17.86
N SER A 24 -7.48 35.75 -17.59
CA SER A 24 -8.01 35.81 -16.22
C SER A 24 -9.38 35.12 -16.09
N PRO A 25 -9.41 33.78 -16.05
CA PRO A 25 -10.63 33.06 -15.67
C PRO A 25 -11.06 33.45 -14.24
N PRO A 26 -12.38 33.40 -13.94
CA PRO A 26 -12.89 33.61 -12.59
C PRO A 26 -12.24 32.69 -11.55
N ASP A 27 -12.13 33.14 -10.30
CA ASP A 27 -11.50 32.41 -9.21
C ASP A 27 -12.13 31.03 -8.98
N GLU A 28 -13.44 30.89 -9.21
CA GLU A 28 -14.16 29.62 -9.08
C GLU A 28 -13.73 28.61 -10.13
N VAL A 29 -13.46 29.07 -11.36
CA VAL A 29 -12.98 28.21 -12.45
C VAL A 29 -11.54 27.76 -12.15
N LEU A 30 -10.70 28.67 -11.66
CA LEU A 30 -9.33 28.35 -11.24
C LEU A 30 -9.30 27.31 -10.12
N ARG A 31 -10.15 27.46 -9.10
CA ARG A 31 -10.26 26.46 -8.03
C ARG A 31 -10.56 25.07 -8.58
N ARG A 32 -11.54 24.94 -9.47
CA ARG A 32 -11.89 23.66 -10.10
C ARG A 32 -10.74 23.08 -10.93
N ILE A 33 -10.03 23.92 -11.68
CA ILE A 33 -8.84 23.48 -12.43
C ILE A 33 -7.78 22.95 -11.47
N PHE A 34 -7.54 23.64 -10.34
CA PHE A 34 -6.53 23.21 -9.38
C PHE A 34 -6.92 21.91 -8.69
N ASP A 35 -8.20 21.73 -8.37
CA ASP A 35 -8.73 20.48 -7.83
C ASP A 35 -8.46 19.31 -8.79
N CYS A 36 -8.64 19.50 -10.10
CA CYS A 36 -8.28 18.49 -11.10
C CYS A 36 -6.76 18.25 -11.22
N LEU A 37 -5.94 19.31 -11.16
CA LEU A 37 -4.48 19.20 -11.30
C LEU A 37 -3.79 18.49 -10.11
N LEU A 38 -4.43 18.50 -8.93
CA LEU A 38 -3.96 17.79 -7.75
C LEU A 38 -3.86 16.27 -7.97
N GLU A 39 -4.64 15.72 -8.91
CA GLU A 39 -4.67 14.29 -9.20
C GLU A 39 -3.56 13.87 -10.18
N GLU A 40 -3.12 14.75 -11.07
CA GLU A 40 -2.29 14.38 -12.22
C GLU A 40 -0.80 14.69 -12.11
N THR A 41 -0.40 15.67 -11.28
CA THR A 41 0.96 16.24 -11.34
C THR A 41 1.76 16.10 -10.05
N THR A 42 3.08 15.96 -10.20
CA THR A 42 4.06 16.09 -9.12
C THR A 42 4.36 17.58 -8.94
N HIS A 43 3.80 18.20 -7.89
CA HIS A 43 3.91 19.63 -7.53
C HIS A 43 2.99 20.62 -8.27
N PRO A 44 1.67 20.36 -8.34
CA PRO A 44 0.69 21.27 -8.94
C PRO A 44 0.77 22.67 -8.32
N GLU A 45 1.02 22.76 -7.01
CA GLU A 45 1.01 24.02 -6.26
C GLU A 45 2.01 25.06 -6.82
N PHE A 46 3.19 24.61 -7.23
CA PHE A 46 4.23 25.50 -7.77
C PHE A 46 4.02 25.79 -9.25
N VAL A 47 3.60 24.79 -10.03
CA VAL A 47 3.31 24.95 -11.45
C VAL A 47 2.18 25.98 -11.62
N VAL A 48 1.09 25.80 -10.90
CA VAL A 48 -0.06 26.69 -10.93
C VAL A 48 0.30 28.12 -10.49
N ALA A 49 1.09 28.25 -9.42
CA ALA A 49 1.54 29.55 -8.93
C ALA A 49 2.55 30.25 -9.86
N SER A 50 3.07 29.57 -10.89
CA SER A 50 4.03 30.12 -11.84
C SER A 50 3.39 30.72 -13.11
N ILE A 51 2.12 30.40 -13.41
CA ILE A 51 1.48 30.71 -14.70
C ILE A 51 1.25 32.22 -14.90
N THR A 52 0.38 32.84 -14.09
CA THR A 52 0.15 34.29 -14.12
C THR A 52 0.06 34.86 -12.70
N PRO A 53 0.24 36.17 -12.50
CA PRO A 53 0.07 36.80 -11.19
C PRO A 53 -1.32 36.55 -10.57
N HIS A 54 -2.37 36.48 -11.41
CA HIS A 54 -3.74 36.17 -10.99
C HIS A 54 -3.83 34.74 -10.45
N TRP A 55 -3.36 33.75 -11.23
CA TRP A 55 -3.35 32.35 -10.81
C TRP A 55 -2.56 32.15 -9.52
N ARG A 56 -1.40 32.80 -9.40
CA ARG A 56 -0.60 32.82 -8.17
C ARG A 56 -1.40 33.32 -6.99
N LYS A 57 -2.03 34.50 -7.11
CA LYS A 57 -2.83 35.09 -6.02
C LYS A 57 -3.93 34.14 -5.56
N VAL A 58 -4.63 33.51 -6.50
CA VAL A 58 -5.70 32.55 -6.21
C VAL A 58 -5.13 31.30 -5.53
N ALA A 59 -4.07 30.71 -6.08
CA ALA A 59 -3.43 29.49 -5.53
C ALA A 59 -2.88 29.71 -4.10
N LEU A 60 -2.25 30.85 -3.84
CA LEU A 60 -1.78 31.24 -2.51
C LEU A 60 -2.92 31.35 -1.48
N GLY A 61 -4.14 31.66 -1.94
CA GLY A 61 -5.32 31.81 -1.11
C GLY A 61 -6.06 30.51 -0.79
N ILE A 62 -5.66 29.37 -1.37
CA ILE A 62 -6.37 28.08 -1.25
C ILE A 62 -5.53 27.12 -0.39
N PRO A 63 -5.86 26.92 0.90
CA PRO A 63 -5.04 26.11 1.81
C PRO A 63 -4.92 24.64 1.41
N SER A 64 -5.94 24.07 0.76
CA SER A 64 -5.94 22.66 0.35
C SER A 64 -4.81 22.32 -0.61
N LEU A 65 -4.38 23.28 -1.45
CA LEU A 65 -3.23 23.11 -2.36
C LEU A 65 -1.89 22.92 -1.61
N TRP A 66 -1.81 23.34 -0.36
CA TRP A 66 -0.59 23.33 0.45
C TRP A 66 -0.58 22.20 1.49
N THR A 67 -1.51 21.24 1.39
CA THR A 67 -1.62 20.12 2.35
C THR A 67 -0.66 18.98 2.08
N THR A 68 -0.09 18.91 0.87
CA THR A 68 0.86 17.87 0.48
C THR A 68 2.28 18.38 0.60
N VAL A 69 3.04 17.76 1.50
CA VAL A 69 4.42 18.13 1.79
C VAL A 69 5.34 17.02 1.31
N ARG A 70 6.33 17.37 0.48
CA ARG A 70 7.30 16.41 -0.06
C ARG A 70 8.72 16.82 0.33
N VAL A 71 9.43 15.93 1.01
CA VAL A 71 10.84 16.07 1.38
C VAL A 71 11.65 15.06 0.57
N ASN A 72 12.14 15.52 -0.57
CA ASN A 72 12.96 14.74 -1.51
C ASN A 72 14.43 15.17 -1.48
N HIS A 73 14.72 16.37 -0.96
CA HIS A 73 16.09 16.85 -0.83
C HIS A 73 16.28 17.93 0.24
N ASP A 74 17.55 18.22 0.50
CA ASP A 74 18.09 19.15 1.49
C ASP A 74 17.65 20.61 1.29
N ARG A 75 17.44 21.10 0.07
CA ARG A 75 17.13 22.53 -0.16
C ARG A 75 15.63 22.85 -0.10
N GLN A 76 14.81 21.97 0.48
CA GLN A 76 13.36 22.19 0.62
C GLN A 76 12.97 22.96 1.88
N ILE A 77 13.90 23.29 2.79
CA ILE A 77 13.53 23.96 4.04
C ILE A 77 12.88 25.32 3.83
N SER A 78 13.34 26.09 2.83
CA SER A 78 12.71 27.37 2.45
C SER A 78 11.29 27.16 1.93
N ALA A 79 11.07 26.13 1.11
CA ALA A 79 9.76 25.77 0.60
C ALA A 79 8.81 25.32 1.74
N LEU A 80 9.31 24.59 2.74
CA LEU A 80 8.51 24.23 3.92
C LEU A 80 8.03 25.46 4.69
N GLY A 81 8.88 26.49 4.81
CA GLY A 81 8.53 27.77 5.41
C GLY A 81 7.37 28.47 4.70
N ASP A 82 7.18 28.24 3.41
CA ASP A 82 6.04 28.74 2.64
C ASP A 82 4.81 27.81 2.69
N ILE A 83 5.02 26.51 2.55
CA ILE A 83 3.94 25.51 2.44
C ILE A 83 3.19 25.38 3.78
N LEU A 84 3.91 25.20 4.89
CA LEU A 84 3.30 24.87 6.18
C LEU A 84 2.35 25.96 6.69
N PRO A 85 2.69 27.26 6.67
CA PRO A 85 1.75 28.31 7.07
C PRO A 85 0.52 28.40 6.15
N ARG A 86 0.69 28.14 4.85
CA ARG A 86 -0.41 28.21 3.86
C ARG A 86 -1.40 27.08 4.01
N SER A 87 -0.98 25.91 4.51
CA SER A 87 -1.86 24.78 4.84
C SER A 87 -2.86 25.08 5.98
N LYS A 88 -2.61 26.16 6.75
CA LYS A 88 -3.42 26.62 7.88
C LYS A 88 -3.61 25.58 8.98
N THR A 89 -4.77 24.94 9.07
CA THR A 89 -5.15 23.90 10.04
C THR A 89 -5.54 22.59 9.37
N LEU A 90 -5.41 22.51 8.05
CA LEU A 90 -5.83 21.33 7.31
C LEU A 90 -4.89 20.14 7.56
N PRO A 91 -5.40 18.91 7.47
CA PRO A 91 -4.59 17.70 7.60
C PRO A 91 -3.50 17.63 6.51
N LEU A 92 -2.33 17.13 6.88
CA LEU A 92 -1.15 17.07 6.00
C LEU A 92 -0.91 15.66 5.47
N ASN A 93 -0.49 15.58 4.21
CA ASN A 93 0.05 14.36 3.60
C ASN A 93 1.55 14.55 3.43
N VAL A 94 2.35 13.80 4.18
CA VAL A 94 3.81 13.98 4.27
C VAL A 94 4.50 12.82 3.55
N TYR A 95 5.31 13.16 2.55
CA TYR A 95 6.11 12.21 1.78
C TYR A 95 7.59 12.53 1.96
N ILE A 96 8.38 11.60 2.47
CA ILE A 96 9.81 11.75 2.70
C ILE A 96 10.52 10.71 1.84
N ARG A 97 11.27 11.14 0.82
CA ARG A 97 12.05 10.26 -0.07
C ARG A 97 13.52 10.61 -0.02
N LEU A 98 14.30 9.82 0.72
CA LEU A 98 15.71 10.06 1.02
C LEU A 98 16.55 8.80 0.71
N GLU A 99 16.48 8.36 -0.54
CA GLU A 99 17.11 7.11 -1.01
C GLU A 99 18.56 7.29 -1.45
N ALA A 100 18.98 8.51 -1.78
CA ALA A 100 20.31 8.78 -2.30
C ALA A 100 21.39 8.45 -1.25
N PHE A 101 22.46 7.77 -1.68
CA PHE A 101 23.57 7.36 -0.82
C PHE A 101 24.18 8.51 -0.01
N LYS A 102 24.16 9.73 -0.56
CA LYS A 102 24.63 10.94 0.12
C LYS A 102 23.96 11.14 1.49
N TYR A 103 22.67 10.85 1.64
CA TYR A 103 21.94 11.05 2.90
C TYR A 103 22.42 10.15 4.06
N ARG A 104 23.29 9.16 3.77
CA ARG A 104 23.96 8.39 4.83
C ARG A 104 24.99 9.22 5.62
N PHE A 105 25.53 10.28 5.03
CA PHE A 105 26.59 11.10 5.62
C PHE A 105 26.17 12.54 5.92
N PHE A 106 25.08 12.97 5.29
CA PHE A 106 24.60 14.34 5.26
C PHE A 106 23.33 14.48 6.09
N THR A 107 23.29 15.45 7.01
CA THR A 107 22.18 15.68 7.94
C THR A 107 21.34 16.91 7.58
N GLU A 108 21.42 17.41 6.36
CA GLU A 108 20.65 18.59 5.95
C GLU A 108 19.15 18.28 5.87
N TYR A 109 18.77 17.02 5.59
CA TYR A 109 17.37 16.60 5.64
C TYR A 109 16.78 16.65 7.06
N ILE A 110 17.63 16.61 8.09
CA ILE A 110 17.18 16.64 9.48
C ILE A 110 16.49 17.97 9.77
N GLU A 111 17.01 19.09 9.28
CA GLU A 111 16.37 20.39 9.49
C GLU A 111 14.96 20.44 8.87
N ALA A 112 14.79 19.80 7.71
CA ALA A 112 13.47 19.66 7.08
C ALA A 112 12.52 18.80 7.92
N ILE A 113 12.99 17.68 8.49
CA ILE A 113 12.18 16.88 9.41
C ILE A 113 11.80 17.68 10.66
N ASP A 114 12.75 18.40 11.26
CA ASP A 114 12.49 19.23 12.46
C ASP A 114 11.47 20.33 12.18
N ALA A 115 11.47 20.91 10.99
CA ALA A 115 10.44 21.86 10.57
C ALA A 115 9.03 21.25 10.46
N LEU A 116 8.92 19.93 10.23
CA LEU A 116 7.63 19.24 10.14
C LEU A 116 7.08 18.79 11.49
N LEU A 117 7.94 18.48 12.47
CA LEU A 117 7.52 17.93 13.76
C LEU A 117 6.50 18.78 14.54
N PRO A 118 6.57 20.13 14.54
CA PRO A 118 5.53 20.97 15.16
C PRO A 118 4.12 20.74 14.61
N HIS A 119 4.01 20.13 13.43
CA HIS A 119 2.75 19.84 12.74
C HIS A 119 2.37 18.35 12.77
N ILE A 120 3.06 17.51 13.56
CA ILE A 120 2.81 16.06 13.58
C ILE A 120 1.38 15.67 13.95
N THR A 121 0.70 16.50 14.76
CA THR A 121 -0.66 16.25 15.24
C THR A 121 -1.74 16.29 14.16
N ARG A 122 -1.42 16.85 12.99
CA ARG A 122 -2.32 16.95 11.83
C ARG A 122 -1.88 16.10 10.65
N TRP A 123 -0.87 15.24 10.80
CA TRP A 123 -0.47 14.34 9.73
C TRP A 123 -1.59 13.32 9.52
N ARG A 124 -2.19 13.36 8.34
CA ARG A 124 -3.21 12.39 7.90
C ARG A 124 -2.56 11.18 7.24
N SER A 125 -1.52 11.42 6.44
CA SER A 125 -0.72 10.36 5.86
C SER A 125 0.77 10.65 5.98
N LEU A 126 1.56 9.60 6.21
CA LEU A 126 3.00 9.65 6.30
C LEU A 126 3.57 8.52 5.45
N SER A 127 4.39 8.86 4.45
CA SER A 127 5.12 7.90 3.61
C SER A 127 6.60 8.23 3.68
N ILE A 128 7.42 7.26 4.11
CA ILE A 128 8.86 7.42 4.24
C ILE A 128 9.55 6.33 3.43
N THR A 129 10.35 6.73 2.45
CA THR A 129 11.23 5.86 1.67
C THR A 129 12.67 6.31 1.89
N ALA A 130 13.48 5.51 2.57
CA ALA A 130 14.85 5.89 2.88
C ALA A 130 15.78 4.70 3.09
N THR A 131 17.08 4.95 3.21
CA THR A 131 18.07 3.92 3.61
C THR A 131 18.02 3.67 5.11
N ASN A 132 18.57 2.55 5.56
CA ASN A 132 18.51 2.14 6.97
C ASN A 132 19.04 3.17 7.98
N PRO A 133 20.22 3.78 7.79
CA PRO A 133 20.70 4.82 8.71
C PRO A 133 19.76 6.03 8.79
N VAL A 134 19.16 6.41 7.65
CA VAL A 134 18.22 7.54 7.57
C VAL A 134 16.90 7.20 8.27
N LEU A 135 16.36 6.00 8.05
CA LEU A 135 15.17 5.52 8.76
C LEU A 135 15.38 5.53 10.28
N TYR A 136 16.55 5.11 10.75
CA TYR A 136 16.89 5.16 12.18
C TYR A 136 16.89 6.58 12.72
N ASN A 137 17.48 7.53 11.98
CA ASN A 137 17.50 8.94 12.37
C ASN A 137 16.10 9.55 12.42
N ILE A 138 15.27 9.28 11.40
CA ILE A 138 13.88 9.73 11.38
C ILE A 138 13.10 9.12 12.54
N ARG A 139 13.22 7.80 12.75
CA ARG A 139 12.61 7.07 13.87
C ARG A 139 12.96 7.71 15.21
N ASN A 140 14.22 8.08 15.44
CA ASN A 140 14.62 8.68 16.71
C ASN A 140 13.93 10.02 17.01
N ARG A 141 13.44 10.71 15.98
CA ARG A 141 12.74 11.99 16.09
C ARG A 141 11.24 11.85 16.27
N ILE A 142 10.64 10.87 15.60
CA ILE A 142 9.18 10.69 15.60
C ILE A 142 8.72 9.62 16.60
N GLN A 143 9.61 8.75 17.08
CA GLN A 143 9.26 7.74 18.07
C GLN A 143 8.67 8.42 19.31
N ARG A 144 7.59 7.85 19.86
CA ARG A 144 6.85 8.37 21.02
C ARG A 144 6.09 9.69 20.81
N LEU A 145 6.19 10.33 19.65
CA LEU A 145 5.30 11.46 19.33
C LEU A 145 3.94 10.93 18.90
N ALA A 146 2.87 11.51 19.46
CA ALA A 146 1.51 11.15 19.11
C ALA A 146 1.12 11.68 17.73
N MET A 147 0.56 10.79 16.91
CA MET A 147 0.04 11.09 15.57
C MET A 147 -1.49 10.87 15.53
N PRO A 148 -2.29 11.69 16.24
CA PRO A 148 -3.72 11.45 16.45
C PRO A 148 -4.58 11.52 15.18
N ALA A 149 -4.12 12.21 14.13
CA ALA A 149 -4.84 12.35 12.88
C ALA A 149 -4.39 11.34 11.80
N LEU A 150 -3.44 10.45 12.11
CA LEU A 150 -2.79 9.61 11.10
C LEU A 150 -3.67 8.43 10.70
N GLU A 151 -4.14 8.46 9.46
CA GLU A 151 -4.98 7.42 8.86
C GLU A 151 -4.14 6.38 8.11
N SER A 152 -3.05 6.81 7.48
CA SER A 152 -2.20 5.97 6.62
C SER A 152 -0.71 6.16 6.94
N PHE A 153 0.00 5.04 7.13
CA PHE A 153 1.44 5.03 7.37
C PHE A 153 2.14 4.06 6.42
N GLU A 154 3.15 4.55 5.71
CA GLU A 154 3.97 3.79 4.79
C GLU A 154 5.45 3.97 5.13
N LEU A 155 6.17 2.84 5.23
CA LEU A 155 7.59 2.82 5.58
C LEU A 155 8.34 1.83 4.69
N ILE A 156 9.24 2.35 3.85
CA ILE A 156 9.96 1.58 2.84
C ILE A 156 11.47 1.70 3.08
N GLN A 157 12.12 0.58 3.32
CA GLN A 157 13.57 0.48 3.33
C GLN A 157 14.10 0.27 1.90
N SER A 158 14.72 1.31 1.34
CA SER A 158 15.23 1.31 -0.04
C SER A 158 16.51 0.47 -0.24
N ASP A 159 17.28 0.23 0.82
CA ASP A 159 18.54 -0.53 0.73
C ASP A 159 18.39 -2.02 1.05
N THR A 160 19.38 -2.82 0.64
CA THR A 160 19.47 -4.27 0.89
C THR A 160 20.03 -4.64 2.26
N GLY A 161 20.00 -3.71 3.21
CA GLY A 161 20.43 -3.97 4.58
C GLY A 161 19.49 -4.92 5.32
N ARG A 162 19.88 -5.28 6.55
CA ARG A 162 19.04 -6.07 7.45
C ARG A 162 17.74 -5.32 7.73
N ILE A 163 16.62 -6.05 7.73
CA ILE A 163 15.30 -5.54 8.11
C ILE A 163 15.42 -4.88 9.50
N GLN A 164 15.10 -3.60 9.56
CA GLN A 164 15.07 -2.85 10.82
C GLN A 164 13.72 -2.94 11.48
N HIS A 165 13.74 -2.89 12.80
CA HIS A 165 12.55 -2.79 13.62
C HIS A 165 12.44 -1.37 14.18
N LEU A 166 11.43 -0.63 13.75
CA LEU A 166 11.27 0.80 14.00
C LEU A 166 10.10 1.06 14.94
N GLY A 167 10.17 2.14 15.72
CA GLY A 167 9.18 2.47 16.75
C GLY A 167 9.77 2.47 18.17
N PRO A 168 8.94 2.57 19.21
CA PRO A 168 7.48 2.54 19.15
C PRO A 168 6.88 3.82 18.55
N PHE A 169 5.87 3.67 17.70
CA PHE A 169 5.04 4.74 17.16
C PHE A 169 3.72 4.83 17.93
N VAL A 170 3.18 6.04 18.10
CA VAL A 170 1.96 6.29 18.87
C VAL A 170 0.83 6.69 17.91
N PHE A 171 -0.10 5.78 17.70
CA PHE A 171 -1.26 5.97 16.81
C PHE A 171 -2.55 6.10 17.61
N GLU A 172 -3.54 6.75 17.00
CA GLU A 172 -4.91 6.77 17.52
C GLU A 172 -5.70 5.62 16.86
N PRO A 173 -6.07 4.55 17.58
CA PRO A 173 -6.72 3.38 16.99
C PRO A 173 -8.07 3.71 16.36
N SER A 174 -8.77 4.76 16.80
CA SER A 174 -10.03 5.16 16.16
C SER A 174 -9.83 5.79 14.77
N VAL A 175 -8.61 6.21 14.42
CA VAL A 175 -8.28 6.92 13.16
C VAL A 175 -7.36 6.10 12.26
N PHE A 176 -6.41 5.34 12.81
CA PHE A 176 -5.39 4.63 12.04
C PHE A 176 -5.98 3.44 11.26
N ARG A 177 -5.91 3.47 9.92
CA ARG A 177 -6.58 2.51 9.02
C ARG A 177 -5.65 1.69 8.14
N SER A 178 -4.56 2.29 7.65
CA SER A 178 -3.73 1.68 6.62
C SER A 178 -2.26 1.67 7.01
N LEU A 179 -1.64 0.49 6.86
CA LEU A 179 -0.22 0.29 7.11
C LEU A 179 0.42 -0.45 5.93
N ARG A 180 1.46 0.15 5.34
CA ARG A 180 2.32 -0.52 4.36
C ARG A 180 3.76 -0.50 4.86
N VAL A 181 4.39 -1.66 4.98
CA VAL A 181 5.81 -1.76 5.32
C VAL A 181 6.52 -2.60 4.28
N GLU A 182 7.61 -2.06 3.75
CA GLU A 182 8.44 -2.72 2.77
C GLU A 182 9.87 -2.85 3.30
N ARG A 183 10.33 -4.10 3.42
CA ARG A 183 11.67 -4.47 3.88
C ARG A 183 12.01 -3.92 5.27
N THR A 184 11.00 -3.70 6.10
CA THR A 184 11.12 -3.13 7.44
C THR A 184 10.02 -3.70 8.36
N MET A 185 10.04 -3.32 9.62
CA MET A 185 9.03 -3.67 10.61
C MET A 185 8.77 -2.46 11.50
N ILE A 186 7.53 -2.28 11.94
CA ILE A 186 7.20 -1.28 12.96
C ILE A 186 6.68 -1.91 14.25
N TYR A 187 6.84 -1.18 15.34
CA TYR A 187 6.17 -1.40 16.61
C TYR A 187 5.26 -0.21 16.93
N ALA A 188 4.01 -0.51 17.27
CA ALA A 188 3.18 0.44 18.00
C ALA A 188 3.66 0.53 19.46
N ALA A 189 3.39 1.65 20.13
CA ALA A 189 3.68 1.83 21.54
C ALA A 189 2.82 0.90 22.41
N ASP A 190 1.61 0.62 21.97
CA ASP A 190 0.75 -0.43 22.50
C ASP A 190 0.03 -1.13 21.34
N ALA A 191 -0.13 -2.45 21.42
CA ALA A 191 -0.72 -3.27 20.38
C ALA A 191 -2.20 -2.91 20.11
N THR A 192 -2.93 -2.42 21.13
CA THR A 192 -4.32 -1.93 21.00
C THR A 192 -4.43 -0.75 20.03
N MET A 193 -3.34 -0.02 19.77
CA MET A 193 -3.31 1.05 18.77
C MET A 193 -3.50 0.54 17.34
N LEU A 194 -3.38 -0.77 17.11
CA LEU A 194 -3.62 -1.42 15.82
C LEU A 194 -5.06 -1.92 15.65
N ALA A 195 -5.93 -1.75 16.65
CA ALA A 195 -7.31 -2.26 16.63
C ALA A 195 -8.15 -1.72 15.47
N GLY A 196 -7.94 -0.47 15.07
CA GLY A 196 -8.66 0.15 13.96
C GLY A 196 -8.07 -0.11 12.57
N LEU A 197 -6.96 -0.86 12.47
CA LEU A 197 -6.27 -1.11 11.21
C LEU A 197 -7.16 -1.97 10.31
N THR A 198 -7.51 -1.45 9.13
CA THR A 198 -8.35 -2.14 8.14
C THR A 198 -7.53 -2.69 6.97
N HIS A 199 -6.38 -2.10 6.67
CA HIS A 199 -5.53 -2.50 5.56
C HIS A 199 -4.08 -2.68 6.04
N ILE A 200 -3.51 -3.85 5.76
CA ILE A 200 -2.10 -4.11 6.00
C ILE A 200 -1.44 -4.72 4.76
N GLU A 201 -0.28 -4.17 4.42
CA GLU A 201 0.57 -4.65 3.33
C GLU A 201 2.00 -4.84 3.83
N LEU A 202 2.47 -6.09 3.78
CA LEU A 202 3.82 -6.49 4.18
C LEU A 202 4.58 -6.97 2.94
N VAL A 203 5.51 -6.15 2.45
CA VAL A 203 6.34 -6.46 1.27
C VAL A 203 7.78 -6.74 1.70
N GLN A 204 8.27 -7.96 1.53
CA GLN A 204 9.62 -8.38 1.95
C GLN A 204 9.91 -8.03 3.42
N SER A 205 8.86 -8.00 4.25
CA SER A 205 8.87 -7.52 5.62
C SER A 205 8.77 -8.70 6.60
N SER A 206 9.02 -8.43 7.88
CA SER A 206 8.92 -9.48 8.91
C SER A 206 7.45 -9.78 9.23
N LEU A 207 7.06 -11.06 9.13
CA LEU A 207 5.74 -11.51 9.60
C LEU A 207 5.58 -11.47 11.12
N ALA A 208 6.61 -11.08 11.88
CA ALA A 208 6.47 -10.81 13.31
C ALA A 208 5.44 -9.71 13.61
N MET A 209 5.09 -8.86 12.63
CA MET A 209 3.98 -7.90 12.79
C MET A 209 2.61 -8.58 12.91
N LEU A 210 2.50 -9.81 12.42
CA LEU A 210 1.29 -10.62 12.49
C LEU A 210 1.32 -11.60 13.66
N ASP A 211 2.33 -11.54 14.54
CA ASP A 211 2.42 -12.38 15.73
C ASP A 211 2.09 -11.58 16.99
N GLU A 212 0.98 -11.89 17.64
CA GLU A 212 0.46 -11.23 18.84
C GLU A 212 1.47 -11.29 20.00
N HIS A 213 2.33 -12.31 20.02
CA HIS A 213 3.39 -12.43 21.02
C HIS A 213 4.57 -11.49 20.77
N LYS A 214 4.70 -10.92 19.57
CA LYS A 214 5.76 -9.98 19.18
C LYS A 214 5.34 -8.53 19.24
N LEU A 215 4.04 -8.27 19.35
CA LEU A 215 3.53 -6.92 19.56
C LEU A 215 3.76 -6.48 21.00
N LEU A 216 4.17 -5.22 21.17
CA LEU A 216 4.35 -4.61 22.49
C LEU A 216 2.97 -4.29 23.07
N SER A 217 2.68 -4.77 24.29
CA SER A 217 1.47 -4.42 25.03
C SER A 217 1.84 -3.97 26.44
N LEU A 218 1.36 -2.79 26.84
CA LEU A 218 1.60 -2.18 28.15
C LEU A 218 0.63 -2.71 29.21
N GLU A 219 -0.56 -3.18 28.81
CA GLU A 219 -1.66 -3.47 29.73
C GLU A 219 -1.91 -4.96 30.03
N TYR A 220 -1.24 -5.90 29.36
CA TYR A 220 -1.74 -7.29 29.34
C TYR A 220 -1.07 -8.32 30.26
N PRO A 221 -1.85 -9.31 30.77
CA PRO A 221 -1.41 -10.39 31.64
C PRO A 221 -0.67 -11.49 30.85
N THR A 222 -0.46 -12.64 31.50
CA THR A 222 0.34 -13.79 31.03
C THR A 222 0.11 -14.19 29.56
N PRO A 223 1.13 -14.74 28.87
CA PRO A 223 1.13 -14.95 27.41
C PRO A 223 0.01 -15.82 26.83
N GLU A 224 -0.70 -16.61 27.63
CA GLU A 224 -1.52 -17.74 27.16
C GLU A 224 -2.92 -17.37 26.63
N GLN A 225 -3.40 -16.13 26.82
CA GLN A 225 -4.77 -15.72 26.41
C GLN A 225 -4.81 -14.31 25.80
N ARG A 226 -3.93 -14.01 24.84
CA ARG A 226 -4.01 -12.74 24.11
C ARG A 226 -5.04 -12.80 22.99
N ALA A 227 -6.02 -11.91 23.04
CA ALA A 227 -6.89 -11.63 21.90
C ALA A 227 -6.07 -10.93 20.79
N PRO A 228 -6.44 -11.08 19.51
CA PRO A 228 -5.73 -10.43 18.41
C PRO A 228 -5.88 -8.90 18.49
N SER A 229 -4.77 -8.20 18.33
CA SER A 229 -4.72 -6.74 18.39
C SER A 229 -5.35 -6.04 17.18
N MET A 230 -5.30 -6.63 15.99
CA MET A 230 -5.90 -6.11 14.75
C MET A 230 -7.30 -6.71 14.55
N THR A 231 -8.30 -6.11 15.19
CA THR A 231 -9.67 -6.64 15.19
C THR A 231 -10.51 -6.20 13.99
N ALA A 232 -10.17 -5.08 13.34
CA ALA A 232 -10.93 -4.51 12.22
C ALA A 232 -10.36 -4.82 10.83
N LEU A 233 -9.43 -5.78 10.70
CA LEU A 233 -8.70 -6.00 9.45
C LEU A 233 -9.62 -6.48 8.32
N GLN A 234 -9.59 -5.77 7.19
CA GLN A 234 -10.40 -6.03 6.00
C GLN A 234 -9.57 -6.52 4.81
N ARG A 235 -8.34 -6.02 4.67
CA ARG A 235 -7.41 -6.38 3.60
C ARG A 235 -6.05 -6.77 4.15
N LEU A 236 -5.57 -7.94 3.76
CA LEU A 236 -4.25 -8.48 4.09
C LEU A 236 -3.47 -8.76 2.81
N VAL A 237 -2.32 -8.10 2.64
CA VAL A 237 -1.39 -8.35 1.54
C VAL A 237 -0.05 -8.80 2.12
N LEU A 238 0.38 -9.99 1.73
CA LEU A 238 1.70 -10.54 2.04
C LEU A 238 2.45 -10.79 0.74
N ASP A 239 3.59 -10.14 0.59
CA ASP A 239 4.42 -10.25 -0.61
C ASP A 239 5.87 -10.52 -0.23
N ALA A 240 6.41 -11.69 -0.54
CA ALA A 240 7.79 -12.09 -0.23
C ALA A 240 8.21 -11.89 1.24
N SER A 241 7.24 -11.81 2.15
CA SER A 241 7.46 -11.56 3.57
C SER A 241 7.78 -12.88 4.27
N ASN A 242 8.99 -12.97 4.81
CA ASN A 242 9.44 -14.15 5.53
C ASN A 242 9.20 -13.96 7.03
N PRO A 243 8.66 -14.96 7.74
CA PRO A 243 8.76 -14.97 9.17
C PRO A 243 10.24 -14.99 9.58
N VAL A 244 10.63 -14.19 10.58
CA VAL A 244 11.80 -14.51 11.40
C VAL A 244 11.23 -14.90 12.75
N PRO A 245 10.71 -16.12 12.89
CA PRO A 245 10.05 -16.54 14.11
C PRO A 245 11.15 -16.85 15.12
N TYR A 246 11.51 -15.86 15.92
CA TYR A 246 12.15 -16.17 17.19
C TYR A 246 11.07 -16.67 18.15
N GLY A 247 10.74 -17.97 18.11
CA GLY A 247 9.90 -18.62 19.11
C GLY A 247 8.54 -19.07 18.60
N ILE A 248 8.25 -20.35 18.84
CA ILE A 248 6.93 -20.98 18.86
C ILE A 248 6.40 -20.84 20.30
N PRO A 249 5.09 -20.69 20.53
CA PRO A 249 3.98 -20.70 19.56
C PRO A 249 3.80 -19.37 18.80
N TYR A 250 3.32 -19.47 17.56
CA TYR A 250 2.88 -18.32 16.75
C TYR A 250 1.39 -18.08 16.99
N SER A 251 1.01 -16.84 17.30
CA SER A 251 -0.40 -16.46 17.48
C SER A 251 -0.74 -15.29 16.55
N PRO A 252 -1.68 -15.45 15.60
CA PRO A 252 -2.09 -14.39 14.69
C PRO A 252 -2.55 -13.13 15.46
N ALA A 253 -1.92 -12.00 15.17
CA ALA A 253 -2.26 -10.70 15.74
C ALA A 253 -3.53 -10.08 15.13
N PHE A 254 -4.24 -10.78 14.26
CA PHE A 254 -5.40 -10.26 13.55
C PHE A 254 -6.60 -11.20 13.64
N SER A 255 -7.80 -10.61 13.62
CA SER A 255 -9.06 -11.33 13.51
C SER A 255 -9.44 -11.52 12.05
N ALA A 256 -9.99 -12.69 11.73
CA ALA A 256 -10.52 -13.00 10.40
C ALA A 256 -11.97 -12.50 10.19
N ALA A 257 -12.62 -11.97 11.23
CA ALA A 257 -14.06 -11.68 11.23
C ALA A 257 -14.49 -10.68 10.14
N HIS A 258 -13.61 -9.75 9.77
CA HIS A 258 -13.90 -8.69 8.79
C HIS A 258 -13.07 -8.78 7.52
N LEU A 259 -12.25 -9.84 7.37
CA LEU A 259 -11.29 -9.96 6.27
C LEU A 259 -12.02 -10.31 4.97
N THR A 260 -12.01 -9.38 4.02
CA THR A 260 -12.73 -9.48 2.73
C THR A 260 -11.77 -9.74 1.56
N SER A 261 -10.51 -9.32 1.68
CA SER A 261 -9.52 -9.43 0.60
C SER A 261 -8.19 -9.92 1.15
N VAL A 262 -7.67 -11.00 0.55
CA VAL A 262 -6.39 -11.62 0.92
C VAL A 262 -5.52 -11.79 -0.32
N CYS A 263 -4.29 -11.31 -0.25
CA CYS A 263 -3.30 -11.47 -1.31
C CYS A 263 -2.03 -12.08 -0.75
N PHE A 264 -1.66 -13.24 -1.28
CA PHE A 264 -0.41 -13.94 -0.98
C PHE A 264 0.45 -13.98 -2.24
N THR A 265 1.63 -13.36 -2.17
CA THR A 265 2.55 -13.21 -3.30
C THR A 265 3.95 -13.62 -2.89
N ARG A 266 4.68 -14.36 -3.74
CA ARG A 266 6.12 -14.65 -3.56
C ARG A 266 6.50 -15.28 -2.22
N LEU A 267 5.61 -16.04 -1.59
CA LEU A 267 5.85 -16.64 -0.27
C LEU A 267 6.66 -17.94 -0.38
N ALA A 268 7.65 -18.08 0.50
CA ALA A 268 8.49 -19.27 0.62
C ALA A 268 8.58 -19.71 2.08
N ALA A 269 8.79 -21.02 2.29
CA ALA A 269 8.93 -21.62 3.63
C ALA A 269 10.20 -22.48 3.72
N PRO A 270 11.40 -21.87 3.76
CA PRO A 270 12.66 -22.61 3.79
C PRO A 270 12.97 -23.35 5.10
N SER A 271 12.20 -23.15 6.18
CA SER A 271 12.36 -23.90 7.44
C SER A 271 11.02 -24.30 8.05
N MET A 272 11.05 -25.31 8.94
CA MET A 272 9.84 -25.82 9.61
C MET A 272 9.13 -24.77 10.46
N ASP A 273 9.87 -23.86 11.10
CA ASP A 273 9.25 -22.78 11.88
C ASP A 273 8.44 -21.84 10.98
N LEU A 274 8.92 -21.59 9.75
CA LEU A 274 8.20 -20.78 8.75
C LEU A 274 6.98 -21.52 8.21
N VAL A 275 7.10 -22.83 8.00
CA VAL A 275 5.97 -23.69 7.63
C VAL A 275 4.86 -23.58 8.68
N GLN A 276 5.20 -23.66 9.97
CA GLN A 276 4.23 -23.53 11.05
C GLN A 276 3.61 -22.13 11.10
N ALA A 277 4.42 -21.07 11.08
CA ALA A 277 3.93 -19.70 11.11
C ALA A 277 2.98 -19.40 9.93
N LEU A 278 3.36 -19.80 8.71
CA LEU A 278 2.50 -19.65 7.53
C LEU A 278 1.24 -20.50 7.64
N SER A 279 1.30 -21.72 8.19
CA SER A 279 0.10 -22.53 8.42
C SER A 279 -0.91 -21.82 9.32
N HIS A 280 -0.46 -21.12 10.37
CA HIS A 280 -1.33 -20.32 11.23
C HIS A 280 -1.88 -19.10 10.49
N VAL A 281 -1.03 -18.36 9.76
CA VAL A 281 -1.47 -17.21 8.96
C VAL A 281 -2.52 -17.60 7.93
N TYR A 282 -2.26 -18.67 7.15
CA TYR A 282 -3.21 -19.19 6.16
C TYR A 282 -4.48 -19.67 6.82
N GLY A 283 -4.37 -20.46 7.90
CA GLY A 283 -5.52 -20.98 8.63
C GLY A 283 -6.43 -19.88 9.13
N THR A 284 -5.88 -18.81 9.71
CA THR A 284 -6.66 -17.67 10.18
C THR A 284 -7.21 -16.84 9.04
N ALA A 285 -6.40 -16.44 8.06
CA ALA A 285 -6.84 -15.58 6.97
C ALA A 285 -7.89 -16.24 6.07
N LEU A 286 -7.72 -17.52 5.74
CA LEU A 286 -8.63 -18.25 4.85
C LEU A 286 -9.91 -18.71 5.56
N ALA A 287 -9.91 -18.80 6.90
CA ALA A 287 -11.12 -19.07 7.67
C ALA A 287 -12.06 -17.85 7.79
N ALA A 288 -11.73 -16.72 7.14
CA ALA A 288 -12.55 -15.52 7.16
C ALA A 288 -13.95 -15.77 6.53
N PRO A 289 -15.05 -15.56 7.27
CA PRO A 289 -16.39 -15.89 6.80
C PRO A 289 -16.89 -14.95 5.68
N VAL A 290 -16.30 -13.77 5.57
CA VAL A 290 -16.69 -12.71 4.62
C VAL A 290 -15.65 -12.51 3.51
N LEU A 291 -14.77 -13.49 3.28
CA LEU A 291 -13.73 -13.42 2.26
C LEU A 291 -14.34 -13.39 0.86
N THR A 292 -14.21 -12.28 0.14
CA THR A 292 -14.73 -12.08 -1.21
C THR A 292 -13.66 -12.16 -2.29
N GLU A 293 -12.40 -11.88 -1.95
CA GLU A 293 -11.28 -11.85 -2.90
C GLU A 293 -10.07 -12.63 -2.36
N LEU A 294 -9.51 -13.49 -3.21
CA LEU A 294 -8.30 -14.25 -2.90
C LEU A 294 -7.35 -14.21 -4.10
N THR A 295 -6.14 -13.72 -3.86
CA THR A 295 -5.05 -13.70 -4.84
C THR A 295 -3.88 -14.54 -4.35
N ILE A 296 -3.43 -15.47 -5.18
CA ILE A 296 -2.31 -16.38 -4.91
C ILE A 296 -1.36 -16.30 -6.10
N THR A 297 -0.18 -15.71 -5.87
CA THR A 297 0.80 -15.45 -6.94
C THR A 297 2.20 -15.91 -6.53
N GLU A 298 2.92 -16.61 -7.41
CA GLU A 298 4.36 -16.94 -7.21
C GLU A 298 4.64 -17.66 -5.87
N ILE A 299 3.75 -18.56 -5.44
CA ILE A 299 3.95 -19.36 -4.22
C ILE A 299 4.43 -20.76 -4.60
N HIS A 300 5.54 -21.20 -4.01
CA HIS A 300 6.19 -22.46 -4.38
C HIS A 300 6.60 -23.32 -3.16
N GLY A 301 6.94 -24.58 -3.42
CA GLY A 301 7.51 -25.50 -2.43
C GLY A 301 6.60 -25.74 -1.22
N HIS A 302 7.20 -25.78 -0.01
CA HIS A 302 6.45 -26.06 1.22
C HIS A 302 5.38 -25.01 1.54
N ALA A 303 5.57 -23.75 1.14
CA ALA A 303 4.56 -22.71 1.34
C ALA A 303 3.27 -23.01 0.56
N LEU A 304 3.39 -23.45 -0.70
CA LEU A 304 2.25 -23.84 -1.53
C LEU A 304 1.58 -25.10 -0.98
N VAL A 305 2.36 -26.11 -0.57
CA VAL A 305 1.80 -27.36 0.01
C VAL A 305 0.94 -27.07 1.24
N MET A 306 1.39 -26.19 2.14
CA MET A 306 0.61 -25.78 3.32
C MET A 306 -0.62 -24.97 2.96
N LEU A 307 -0.49 -24.02 2.02
CA LEU A 307 -1.64 -23.26 1.54
C LEU A 307 -2.72 -24.18 1.00
N LEU A 308 -2.35 -25.13 0.13
CA LEU A 308 -3.28 -26.11 -0.43
C LEU A 308 -3.87 -27.03 0.64
N ALA A 309 -3.11 -27.41 1.68
CA ALA A 309 -3.63 -28.19 2.80
C ALA A 309 -4.73 -27.43 3.56
N VAL A 310 -4.53 -26.13 3.83
CA VAL A 310 -5.55 -25.27 4.44
C VAL A 310 -6.75 -25.12 3.52
N VAL A 311 -6.54 -24.82 2.23
CA VAL A 311 -7.62 -24.69 1.24
C VAL A 311 -8.51 -25.94 1.19
N ARG A 312 -7.94 -27.14 1.19
CA ARG A 312 -8.72 -28.41 1.21
C ARG A 312 -9.64 -28.51 2.42
N ALA A 313 -9.18 -28.05 3.58
CA ALA A 313 -9.90 -28.07 4.84
C ALA A 313 -10.91 -26.91 4.99
N THR A 314 -10.86 -25.93 4.10
CA THR A 314 -11.71 -24.74 4.15
C THR A 314 -12.79 -24.78 3.05
N ARG A 315 -13.86 -24.01 3.27
CA ARG A 315 -14.91 -23.78 2.27
C ARG A 315 -15.07 -22.28 2.11
N PHE A 316 -15.25 -21.84 0.87
CA PHE A 316 -15.29 -20.42 0.51
C PHE A 316 -16.66 -20.03 -0.07
N PRO A 317 -17.74 -20.00 0.74
CA PRO A 317 -19.08 -19.74 0.24
C PRO A 317 -19.28 -18.29 -0.25
N THR A 318 -18.48 -17.34 0.24
CA THR A 318 -18.60 -15.90 -0.05
C THR A 318 -17.57 -15.39 -1.05
N LEU A 319 -16.59 -16.22 -1.43
CA LEU A 319 -15.49 -15.84 -2.29
C LEU A 319 -15.98 -15.63 -3.72
N ARG A 320 -15.87 -14.41 -4.24
CA ARG A 320 -16.34 -14.04 -5.59
C ARG A 320 -15.21 -14.00 -6.61
N ALA A 321 -14.02 -13.54 -6.22
CA ALA A 321 -12.89 -13.38 -7.11
C ALA A 321 -11.71 -14.25 -6.65
N LEU A 322 -11.21 -15.09 -7.54
CA LEU A 322 -10.03 -15.93 -7.32
C LEU A 322 -8.99 -15.63 -8.42
N THR A 323 -7.80 -15.21 -8.00
CA THR A 323 -6.65 -15.03 -8.91
C THR A 323 -5.57 -16.03 -8.54
N LEU A 324 -5.16 -16.85 -9.51
CA LEU A 324 -4.05 -17.79 -9.41
C LEU A 324 -3.02 -17.43 -10.48
N ALA A 325 -1.79 -17.13 -10.06
CA ALA A 325 -0.74 -16.77 -11.01
C ALA A 325 0.61 -17.41 -10.65
N ASP A 326 1.29 -17.98 -11.64
CA ASP A 326 2.65 -18.52 -11.46
C ASP A 326 2.76 -19.49 -10.26
N ILE A 327 1.86 -20.46 -10.20
CA ILE A 327 1.85 -21.53 -9.19
C ILE A 327 1.95 -22.90 -9.85
N ASP A 328 2.55 -23.85 -9.14
CA ASP A 328 2.57 -25.25 -9.57
C ASP A 328 1.17 -25.87 -9.43
N THR A 329 0.56 -26.23 -10.55
CA THR A 329 -0.79 -26.78 -10.60
C THR A 329 -0.84 -28.29 -10.34
N ALA A 330 0.30 -28.99 -10.23
CA ALA A 330 0.33 -30.42 -9.92
C ALA A 330 -0.34 -30.77 -8.57
N GLY A 331 -0.35 -29.83 -7.63
CA GLY A 331 -1.01 -29.97 -6.33
C GLY A 331 -2.51 -29.63 -6.31
N ILE A 332 -3.07 -29.14 -7.42
CA ILE A 332 -4.48 -28.72 -7.52
C ILE A 332 -5.32 -29.94 -7.91
N ASP A 333 -5.83 -30.62 -6.88
CA ASP A 333 -6.73 -31.77 -6.99
C ASP A 333 -8.21 -31.37 -6.91
N ASP A 334 -9.10 -32.35 -6.98
CA ASP A 334 -10.55 -32.14 -6.92
C ASP A 334 -10.97 -31.51 -5.59
N GLN A 335 -10.30 -31.81 -4.48
CA GLN A 335 -10.63 -31.23 -3.17
C GLN A 335 -10.34 -29.73 -3.15
N VAL A 336 -9.22 -29.30 -3.73
CA VAL A 336 -8.88 -27.88 -3.88
C VAL A 336 -9.92 -27.17 -4.75
N VAL A 337 -10.29 -27.74 -5.89
CA VAL A 337 -11.31 -27.14 -6.77
C VAL A 337 -12.66 -27.08 -6.06
N HIS A 338 -13.08 -28.14 -5.38
CA HIS A 338 -14.36 -28.15 -4.64
C HIS A 338 -14.39 -27.19 -3.45
N ALA A 339 -13.24 -26.84 -2.86
CA ALA A 339 -13.19 -25.85 -1.78
C ALA A 339 -13.78 -24.48 -2.20
N PHE A 340 -13.60 -24.13 -3.48
CA PHE A 340 -14.03 -22.87 -4.07
C PHE A 340 -15.42 -22.91 -4.73
N ALA A 341 -16.07 -24.07 -4.77
CA ALA A 341 -17.29 -24.27 -5.56
C ALA A 341 -18.51 -23.46 -5.11
N GLY A 342 -18.52 -22.94 -3.88
CA GLY A 342 -19.67 -22.25 -3.32
C GLY A 342 -19.92 -20.84 -3.85
N GLY A 343 -18.89 -20.11 -4.30
CA GLY A 343 -19.02 -18.66 -4.51
C GLY A 343 -18.30 -18.05 -5.71
N VAL A 344 -17.30 -18.71 -6.29
CA VAL A 344 -16.38 -18.06 -7.24
C VAL A 344 -17.11 -17.68 -8.53
N ALA A 345 -17.20 -16.38 -8.78
CA ALA A 345 -17.83 -15.79 -9.97
C ALA A 345 -16.79 -15.34 -11.00
N GLN A 346 -15.60 -14.97 -10.55
CA GLN A 346 -14.50 -14.50 -11.39
C GLN A 346 -13.24 -15.32 -11.10
N LEU A 347 -12.71 -15.97 -12.14
CA LEU A 347 -11.45 -16.71 -12.09
C LEU A 347 -10.43 -16.03 -13.01
N ALA A 348 -9.30 -15.62 -12.45
CA ALA A 348 -8.15 -15.16 -13.22
C ALA A 348 -6.99 -16.16 -13.08
N LEU A 349 -6.50 -16.68 -14.21
CA LEU A 349 -5.36 -17.58 -14.30
C LEU A 349 -4.27 -16.88 -15.12
N ALA A 350 -3.06 -16.79 -14.59
CA ALA A 350 -1.96 -16.17 -15.33
C ALA A 350 -0.65 -16.94 -15.16
N ARG A 351 0.13 -17.09 -16.24
CA ARG A 351 1.47 -17.69 -16.22
C ARG A 351 1.53 -19.07 -15.55
N LEU A 352 0.52 -19.91 -15.75
CA LEU A 352 0.47 -21.27 -15.20
C LEU A 352 -0.18 -22.24 -16.20
N ASP A 353 0.03 -23.55 -16.02
CA ASP A 353 -0.73 -24.56 -16.78
C ASP A 353 -2.16 -24.64 -16.24
N ALA A 354 -3.08 -23.99 -16.95
CA ALA A 354 -4.50 -23.94 -16.60
C ALA A 354 -5.25 -25.25 -16.88
N THR A 355 -4.67 -26.20 -17.61
CA THR A 355 -5.33 -27.43 -18.07
C THR A 355 -5.97 -28.23 -16.93
N PRO A 356 -5.30 -28.48 -15.78
CA PRO A 356 -5.90 -29.23 -14.68
C PRO A 356 -7.13 -28.56 -14.08
N ILE A 357 -7.20 -27.22 -14.10
CA ILE A 357 -8.34 -26.47 -13.58
C ILE A 357 -9.46 -26.45 -14.62
N LEU A 358 -9.14 -26.10 -15.86
CA LEU A 358 -10.12 -25.97 -16.94
C LEU A 358 -10.82 -27.29 -17.29
N THR A 359 -10.11 -28.41 -17.24
CA THR A 359 -10.71 -29.74 -17.49
C THR A 359 -11.78 -30.10 -16.45
N ARG A 360 -11.65 -29.64 -15.20
CA ARG A 360 -12.64 -29.84 -14.14
C ARG A 360 -13.83 -28.88 -14.26
N LEU A 361 -13.58 -27.67 -14.77
CA LEU A 361 -14.62 -26.66 -15.00
C LEU A 361 -15.56 -26.97 -16.18
N ALA A 362 -15.20 -27.97 -17.00
CA ALA A 362 -16.09 -28.51 -18.04
C ALA A 362 -17.37 -29.12 -17.44
N ASP A 363 -17.33 -29.60 -16.20
CA ASP A 363 -18.54 -29.96 -15.47
C ASP A 363 -19.25 -28.68 -14.97
N PRO A 364 -20.48 -28.35 -15.44
CA PRO A 364 -21.22 -27.17 -14.98
C PRO A 364 -21.55 -27.21 -13.48
N ALA A 365 -21.53 -28.39 -12.84
CA ALA A 365 -21.73 -28.51 -11.40
C ALA A 365 -20.51 -28.02 -10.59
N VAL A 366 -19.33 -27.98 -11.21
CA VAL A 366 -18.12 -27.43 -10.59
C VAL A 366 -18.15 -25.91 -10.79
N TRP A 367 -18.33 -25.17 -9.70
CA TRP A 367 -18.41 -23.69 -9.70
C TRP A 367 -19.61 -23.20 -10.54
N PRO A 368 -20.85 -23.46 -10.07
CA PRO A 368 -22.06 -23.05 -10.78
C PRO A 368 -22.20 -21.53 -10.90
N SER A 369 -21.57 -20.77 -10.00
CA SER A 369 -21.60 -19.31 -9.99
C SER A 369 -20.56 -18.66 -10.91
N LEU A 370 -19.71 -19.44 -11.61
CA LEU A 370 -18.62 -18.91 -12.42
C LEU A 370 -19.15 -18.20 -13.67
N GLU A 371 -18.95 -16.89 -13.72
CA GLU A 371 -19.42 -16.01 -14.80
C GLU A 371 -18.29 -15.63 -15.76
N ARG A 372 -17.08 -15.39 -15.24
CA ARG A 372 -15.93 -14.89 -16.01
C ARG A 372 -14.68 -15.70 -15.73
N ILE A 373 -13.99 -16.09 -16.81
CA ILE A 373 -12.66 -16.70 -16.77
C ILE A 373 -11.72 -15.81 -17.57
N GLU A 374 -10.61 -15.43 -16.96
CA GLU A 374 -9.52 -14.68 -17.58
C GLU A 374 -8.27 -15.55 -17.60
N LEU A 375 -7.66 -15.70 -18.78
CA LEU A 375 -6.41 -16.42 -18.99
C LEU A 375 -5.39 -15.46 -19.58
N ASP A 376 -4.32 -15.18 -18.83
CA ASP A 376 -3.24 -14.27 -19.22
C ASP A 376 -3.72 -12.89 -19.70
N GLY A 377 -4.75 -12.35 -19.04
CA GLY A 377 -5.33 -11.04 -19.37
C GLY A 377 -6.41 -11.07 -20.45
N ALA A 378 -6.68 -12.23 -21.07
CA ALA A 378 -7.72 -12.40 -22.07
C ALA A 378 -8.93 -13.16 -21.49
N GLU A 379 -10.14 -12.65 -21.72
CA GLU A 379 -11.36 -13.35 -21.34
C GLU A 379 -11.57 -14.59 -22.24
N VAL A 380 -11.82 -15.74 -21.62
CA VAL A 380 -12.06 -17.01 -22.32
C VAL A 380 -13.42 -17.58 -21.95
N PRO A 381 -14.13 -18.20 -22.90
CA PRO A 381 -15.40 -18.84 -22.59
C PRO A 381 -15.18 -20.04 -21.66
N ARG A 382 -16.21 -20.36 -20.86
CA ARG A 382 -16.21 -21.58 -20.06
C ARG A 382 -16.06 -22.81 -20.96
N PRO A 383 -15.14 -23.75 -20.66
CA PRO A 383 -15.01 -24.98 -21.43
C PRO A 383 -16.33 -25.77 -21.40
N GLN A 384 -16.69 -26.35 -22.55
CA GLN A 384 -17.90 -27.18 -22.74
C GLN A 384 -17.60 -28.67 -22.57
#